data_AF-A0A661HZZ5-F1
#
_entry.id   AF-A0A661HZZ5-F1
#
_cell.length_a   1.000
_cell.length_b   1.000
_cell.length_c   1.000
_cell.angle_alpha   90.00
_cell.angle_beta   90.00
_cell.angle_gamma   90.00
#
_symmetry.space_group_name_H-M   'P 1'
#
loop_
_entity.id
_entity.type
_entity.pdbx_description
1 polymer ?
#
loop_
_entity_poly.entity_id
_entity_poly.type
_entity_poly.pdbx_seq_one_letter_code
_entity_poly.pdbx_strand_id
1 'polypeptide(L)'
;YGVLDSRNTDTTRYYMDPIDQSPRQHNVSVDNRGFGFSTYARLALLKTGYISSDMTLSYYLDYDSNAREPASLIWDISKKERYGISMFNNFMNQLILYGTVDRGDTGYGGIYDFQHDLPYEFYIGFGSQYSASDAKVNFEDPYDRGIKLTAYQNLFIRDPSTIIMPVIDETRYIKKGAVAEASLKKVFNGSLYFFTFPVSLRREAFYLKYRYYDIEDFNTKTRIYHEQTLGLMADLLWMNKLPLPLGLEYIHNDNTKEEHHFRFTIGLAF
;
A
#
# COMPACT_ATOMS: atom_id res chain seq x y z
N TYR A 1 -9.93 -9.52 -12.50
CA TYR A 1 -10.37 -10.88 -12.81
C TYR A 1 -10.26 -11.10 -14.31
N GLY A 2 -9.36 -11.96 -14.76
CA GLY A 2 -9.22 -12.35 -16.16
C GLY A 2 -9.00 -13.86 -16.20
N VAL A 3 -9.84 -14.57 -16.96
CA VAL A 3 -9.68 -15.99 -17.25
C VAL A 3 -8.49 -16.13 -18.18
N LEU A 4 -7.44 -16.83 -17.76
CA LEU A 4 -6.29 -17.15 -18.62
C LEU A 4 -6.59 -18.46 -19.36
N ASP A 5 -6.65 -18.38 -20.68
CA ASP A 5 -6.64 -19.53 -21.59
C ASP A 5 -5.26 -20.20 -21.52
N SER A 6 -5.25 -21.49 -21.21
CA SER A 6 -4.05 -22.30 -20.94
C SER A 6 -3.25 -22.65 -22.20
N ARG A 7 -3.39 -21.88 -23.29
CA ARG A 7 -2.79 -22.20 -24.60
C ARG A 7 -1.97 -21.07 -25.22
N ASN A 8 -1.82 -19.93 -24.54
CA ASN A 8 -0.99 -18.84 -25.04
C ASN A 8 0.29 -18.74 -24.18
N THR A 9 1.36 -19.40 -24.63
CA THR A 9 2.68 -19.37 -23.97
C THR A 9 3.41 -18.04 -24.13
N ASP A 10 2.91 -17.17 -25.00
CA ASP A 10 3.43 -15.83 -25.22
C ASP A 10 2.33 -14.81 -24.87
N THR A 11 2.55 -14.00 -23.82
CA THR A 11 1.79 -12.76 -23.66
C THR A 11 2.55 -11.65 -24.35
N THR A 12 1.91 -11.06 -25.35
CA THR A 12 2.40 -9.82 -25.94
C THR A 12 2.15 -8.69 -24.95
N ARG A 13 3.21 -8.20 -24.32
CA ARG A 13 3.15 -6.98 -23.51
C ARG A 13 3.67 -5.81 -24.34
N TYR A 14 2.90 -4.73 -24.35
CA TYR A 14 3.31 -3.49 -25.00
C TYR A 14 4.09 -2.67 -24.02
N TYR A 15 5.26 -2.24 -24.44
CA TYR A 15 6.08 -1.39 -23.61
C TYR A 15 6.49 -0.14 -24.35
N MET A 16 6.49 0.98 -23.63
CA MET A 16 6.98 2.23 -24.16
C MET A 16 8.51 2.20 -24.17
N ASP A 17 9.10 2.39 -25.33
CA ASP A 17 10.54 2.46 -25.45
C ASP A 17 11.08 3.65 -24.60
N PRO A 18 12.13 3.40 -23.81
CA PRO A 18 12.67 4.35 -22.85
C PRO A 18 13.22 5.64 -23.47
N ILE A 19 13.58 5.60 -24.76
CA ILE A 19 14.25 6.67 -25.50
C ILE A 19 13.30 7.28 -26.53
N ASP A 20 12.47 6.44 -27.16
CA ASP A 20 11.48 6.83 -28.15
C ASP A 20 10.11 6.34 -27.70
N GLN A 21 9.07 7.18 -27.70
CA GLN A 21 7.75 6.82 -27.16
C GLN A 21 6.97 5.83 -28.06
N SER A 22 7.70 5.02 -28.82
CA SER A 22 7.20 4.00 -29.73
C SER A 22 6.88 2.72 -28.94
N PRO A 23 5.69 2.12 -29.12
CA PRO A 23 5.37 0.83 -28.51
C PRO A 23 6.22 -0.26 -29.17
N ARG A 24 7.09 -0.93 -28.39
CA ARG A 24 7.78 -2.15 -28.82
C ARG A 24 7.02 -3.37 -28.35
N GLN A 25 6.79 -4.28 -29.29
CA GLN A 25 6.21 -5.59 -29.03
C GLN A 25 7.32 -6.55 -28.63
N HIS A 26 7.22 -7.15 -27.43
CA HIS A 26 8.18 -8.16 -26.97
C HIS A 26 7.43 -9.43 -26.55
N ASN A 27 7.90 -10.58 -27.04
CA ASN A 27 7.41 -11.89 -26.64
C ASN A 27 8.27 -12.37 -25.47
N VAL A 28 7.71 -12.35 -24.27
CA VAL A 28 8.36 -12.88 -23.06
C VAL A 28 7.85 -14.29 -22.84
N SER A 29 8.75 -15.25 -22.65
CA SER A 29 8.41 -16.61 -22.24
C SER A 29 7.76 -16.57 -20.85
N VAL A 30 6.46 -16.87 -20.79
CA VAL A 30 5.64 -16.79 -19.57
C VAL A 30 5.81 -18.10 -18.78
N ASP A 31 6.69 -18.12 -17.78
CA ASP A 31 6.72 -19.24 -16.83
C ASP A 31 5.68 -18.96 -15.72
N ASN A 32 4.47 -19.49 -15.90
CA ASN A 32 3.38 -19.34 -14.94
C ASN A 32 3.48 -20.44 -13.87
N ARG A 33 3.87 -20.06 -12.65
CA ARG A 33 4.03 -21.00 -11.53
C ARG A 33 2.69 -21.55 -11.04
N GLY A 34 1.56 -20.85 -11.27
CA GLY A 34 0.22 -21.31 -10.90
C GLY A 34 -0.07 -21.40 -9.39
N PHE A 35 0.92 -21.10 -8.53
CA PHE A 35 0.80 -21.06 -7.08
C PHE A 35 1.69 -19.95 -6.49
N GLY A 36 1.29 -19.41 -5.35
CA GLY A 36 2.09 -18.46 -4.55
C GLY A 36 2.13 -18.89 -3.09
N PHE A 37 3.16 -18.45 -2.36
CA PHE A 37 3.32 -18.77 -0.93
C PHE A 37 4.05 -17.65 -0.21
N SER A 38 3.75 -17.48 1.09
CA SER A 38 4.41 -16.52 1.96
C SER A 38 4.77 -17.16 3.28
N THR A 39 6.01 -16.97 3.74
CA THR A 39 6.46 -17.34 5.08
C THR A 39 7.12 -16.16 5.77
N TYR A 40 7.03 -16.12 7.10
CA TYR A 40 7.72 -15.12 7.89
C TYR A 40 8.12 -15.68 9.25
N ALA A 41 9.20 -15.14 9.79
CA ALA A 41 9.64 -15.33 11.16
C ALA A 41 9.74 -13.95 11.82
N ARG A 42 9.12 -13.79 13.00
CA ARG A 42 9.11 -12.53 13.75
C ARG A 42 9.76 -12.71 15.11
N LEU A 43 10.69 -11.83 15.43
CA LEU A 43 11.35 -11.73 16.72
C LEU A 43 10.97 -10.40 17.39
N ALA A 44 10.31 -10.48 18.54
CA ALA A 44 10.02 -9.31 19.36
C ALA A 44 11.27 -8.93 20.17
N LEU A 45 11.96 -7.86 19.78
CA LEU A 45 13.17 -7.38 20.45
C LEU A 45 12.84 -6.62 21.75
N LEU A 46 11.76 -5.85 21.74
CA LEU A 46 11.27 -5.11 22.90
C LEU A 46 9.74 -5.00 22.84
N LYS A 47 9.06 -5.24 23.96
CA LYS A 47 7.65 -4.90 24.14
C LYS A 47 7.44 -4.38 25.55
N THR A 48 7.20 -3.08 25.69
CA THR A 48 7.00 -2.44 26.99
C THR A 48 5.95 -1.33 26.89
N GLY A 49 4.81 -1.53 27.55
CA GLY A 49 3.68 -0.60 27.50
C GLY A 49 3.26 -0.29 26.06
N TYR A 50 3.42 0.97 25.66
CA TYR A 50 3.09 1.47 24.33
C TYR A 50 4.23 1.37 23.31
N ILE A 51 5.42 0.92 23.71
CA ILE A 51 6.61 0.84 22.85
C ILE A 51 6.85 -0.61 22.43
N SER A 52 7.08 -0.81 21.14
CA SER A 52 7.47 -2.10 20.56
C SER A 52 8.66 -1.95 19.61
N SER A 53 9.47 -3.00 19.54
CA SER A 53 10.51 -3.18 18.53
C SER A 53 10.45 -4.63 18.07
N ASP A 54 10.20 -4.85 16.78
CA ASP A 54 10.07 -6.17 16.18
C ASP A 54 10.96 -6.27 14.94
N MET A 55 11.64 -7.41 14.80
CA MET A 55 12.39 -7.75 13.59
C MET A 55 11.67 -8.90 12.89
N THR A 56 11.37 -8.73 11.60
CA THR A 56 10.66 -9.72 10.79
C THR A 56 11.51 -10.10 9.59
N LEU A 57 11.78 -11.39 9.43
CA LEU A 57 12.28 -11.97 8.20
C LEU A 57 11.08 -12.52 7.43
N SER A 58 10.95 -12.19 6.16
CA SER A 58 9.84 -12.65 5.31
C SER A 58 10.36 -13.11 3.97
N TYR A 59 9.72 -14.13 3.41
CA TYR A 59 9.96 -14.59 2.05
C TYR A 59 8.62 -14.81 1.39
N TYR A 60 8.46 -14.23 0.21
CA TYR A 60 7.24 -14.28 -0.57
C TYR A 60 7.55 -14.84 -1.95
N LEU A 61 6.60 -15.61 -2.49
CA LEU A 61 6.60 -16.12 -3.86
C LEU A 61 5.28 -15.74 -4.52
N ASP A 62 5.35 -14.93 -5.58
CA ASP A 62 4.17 -14.53 -6.35
C ASP A 62 3.62 -15.67 -7.22
N TYR A 63 2.31 -15.64 -7.45
CA TYR A 63 1.61 -16.62 -8.29
C TYR A 63 1.57 -16.21 -9.77
N ASP A 64 1.86 -14.95 -10.07
CA ASP A 64 1.85 -14.39 -11.42
C ASP A 64 3.13 -14.73 -12.20
N SER A 65 3.04 -14.68 -13.53
CA SER A 65 4.15 -14.85 -14.49
C SER A 65 5.33 -13.89 -14.21
N ASN A 66 6.57 -14.39 -14.31
CA ASN A 66 7.79 -13.67 -13.87
C ASN A 66 7.79 -13.25 -12.38
N ALA A 67 7.16 -14.10 -11.55
CA ALA A 67 6.88 -13.92 -10.13
C ALA A 67 7.99 -13.23 -9.33
N ARG A 68 7.61 -12.15 -8.64
CA ARG A 68 8.41 -11.57 -7.55
C ARG A 68 8.69 -12.61 -6.48
N GLU A 69 9.92 -12.66 -5.99
CA GLU A 69 10.31 -13.54 -4.90
C GLU A 69 11.11 -12.82 -3.79
N PRO A 70 10.58 -11.71 -3.23
CA PRO A 70 11.33 -10.89 -2.30
C PRO A 70 11.57 -11.61 -0.98
N ALA A 71 12.84 -11.75 -0.63
CA ALA A 71 13.29 -12.02 0.73
C ALA A 71 13.53 -10.68 1.44
N SER A 72 12.78 -10.38 2.50
CA SER A 72 12.82 -9.09 3.18
C SER A 72 13.18 -9.22 4.66
N LEU A 73 14.10 -8.38 5.13
CA LEU A 73 14.35 -8.11 6.54
C LEU A 73 13.72 -6.77 6.90
N ILE A 74 12.85 -6.77 7.90
CA ILE A 74 12.08 -5.60 8.34
C ILE A 74 12.36 -5.36 9.81
N TRP A 75 12.69 -4.13 10.18
CA TRP A 75 12.78 -3.68 11.55
C TRP A 75 11.73 -2.61 11.82
N ASP A 76 10.78 -2.90 12.70
CA ASP A 76 9.67 -2.02 13.07
C ASP A 76 9.86 -1.55 14.52
N ILE A 77 10.08 -0.24 14.69
CA ILE A 77 10.11 0.43 15.99
C ILE A 77 8.88 1.31 16.07
N SER A 78 8.06 1.15 17.10
CA SER A 78 6.87 1.96 17.24
C SER A 78 6.53 2.31 18.67
N LYS A 79 5.95 3.50 18.85
CA LYS A 79 5.21 3.92 20.05
C LYS A 79 3.77 4.18 19.64
N LYS A 80 2.82 3.40 20.18
CA LYS A 80 1.39 3.47 19.83
C LYS A 80 0.54 3.56 21.10
N GLU A 81 -0.08 4.71 21.31
CA GLU A 81 -0.99 4.97 22.42
C GLU A 81 -2.42 5.09 21.87
N ARG A 82 -3.35 4.34 22.47
CA ARG A 82 -4.78 4.43 22.16
C ARG A 82 -5.56 4.33 23.46
N TYR A 83 -6.31 5.38 23.76
CA TYR A 83 -7.02 5.54 25.02
C TYR A 83 -8.51 5.27 24.85
N GLY A 84 -9.09 4.53 25.79
CA GLY A 84 -10.53 4.34 25.93
C GLY A 84 -11.24 3.93 24.63
N ILE A 85 -12.19 4.76 24.21
CA ILE A 85 -13.04 4.51 23.04
C ILE A 85 -12.53 5.16 21.75
N SER A 86 -11.33 5.76 21.72
CA SER A 86 -10.79 6.45 20.54
C SER A 86 -10.87 5.58 19.27
N MET A 87 -11.34 6.14 18.16
CA MET A 87 -11.41 5.42 16.88
C MET A 87 -10.04 5.20 16.25
N PHE A 88 -9.14 6.18 16.40
CA PHE A 88 -7.76 6.14 15.93
C PHE A 88 -6.77 6.19 17.10
N ASN A 89 -5.47 5.95 16.85
CA ASN A 89 -4.42 6.12 17.85
C ASN A 89 -4.38 7.58 18.34
N ASN A 90 -4.32 7.78 19.66
CA ASN A 90 -4.15 9.11 20.24
C ASN A 90 -2.73 9.63 20.00
N PHE A 91 -1.75 8.74 20.08
CA PHE A 91 -0.38 9.02 19.68
C PHE A 91 0.18 7.83 18.90
N MET A 92 0.85 8.11 17.79
CA MET A 92 1.62 7.12 17.04
C MET A 92 2.91 7.76 16.55
N ASN A 93 4.01 7.07 16.77
CA ASN A 93 5.28 7.34 16.11
C ASN A 93 5.90 6.00 15.75
N GLN A 94 6.02 5.72 14.45
CA GLN A 94 6.48 4.44 13.94
C GLN A 94 7.53 4.67 12.87
N LEU A 95 8.62 3.91 12.96
CA LEU A 95 9.66 3.84 11.96
C LEU A 95 9.86 2.37 11.58
N ILE A 96 9.70 2.08 10.30
CA ILE A 96 9.96 0.77 9.72
C ILE A 96 11.13 0.93 8.77
N LEU A 97 12.21 0.17 8.97
CA LEU A 97 13.32 0.06 8.04
C LEU A 97 13.30 -1.31 7.40
N TYR A 98 13.65 -1.41 6.13
CA TYR A 98 13.69 -2.70 5.45
C TYR A 98 14.79 -2.79 4.39
N GLY A 99 15.26 -4.01 4.20
CA GLY A 99 16.07 -4.44 3.06
C GLY A 99 15.41 -5.64 2.41
N THR A 100 15.43 -5.71 1.08
CA THR A 100 14.81 -6.76 0.29
C THR A 100 15.79 -7.27 -0.75
N VAL A 101 15.76 -8.57 -1.04
CA VAL A 101 16.47 -9.15 -2.20
C VAL A 101 15.42 -9.84 -3.07
N ASP A 102 15.33 -9.47 -4.34
CA ASP A 102 14.36 -9.98 -5.31
C ASP A 102 15.02 -10.13 -6.68
N ARG A 103 15.00 -11.33 -7.27
CA ARG A 103 15.56 -11.63 -8.61
C ARG A 103 16.96 -11.03 -8.86
N GLY A 104 17.84 -11.19 -7.87
CA GLY A 104 19.23 -10.74 -7.90
C GLY A 104 19.46 -9.25 -7.68
N ASP A 105 18.39 -8.47 -7.49
CA ASP A 105 18.47 -7.06 -7.10
C ASP A 105 18.29 -6.89 -5.60
N THR A 106 18.95 -5.89 -5.04
CA THR A 106 18.76 -5.44 -3.67
C THR A 106 17.90 -4.19 -3.66
N GLY A 107 16.90 -4.18 -2.78
CA GLY A 107 16.07 -3.03 -2.45
C GLY A 107 16.25 -2.65 -1.00
N TYR A 108 16.05 -1.38 -0.69
CA TYR A 108 16.04 -0.89 0.68
C TYR A 108 15.11 0.32 0.80
N GLY A 109 14.70 0.60 2.03
CA GLY A 109 13.80 1.71 2.26
C GLY A 109 13.42 1.89 3.72
N GLY A 110 12.53 2.84 3.92
CA GLY A 110 11.95 3.12 5.22
C GLY A 110 10.56 3.73 5.10
N ILE A 111 9.72 3.43 6.07
CA ILE A 111 8.39 4.01 6.26
C ILE A 111 8.37 4.69 7.63
N TYR A 112 7.88 5.91 7.68
CA TYR A 112 7.67 6.64 8.92
C TYR A 112 6.22 7.08 9.02
N ASP A 113 5.57 6.77 10.13
CA ASP A 113 4.19 7.17 10.40
C ASP A 113 4.09 7.88 11.74
N PHE A 114 3.53 9.07 11.71
CA PHE A 114 3.21 9.88 12.87
C PHE A 114 1.71 10.17 12.92
N GLN A 115 1.12 10.08 14.10
CA GLN A 115 -0.26 10.51 14.34
C GLN A 115 -0.37 11.11 15.74
N HIS A 116 -1.17 12.17 15.86
CA HIS A 116 -1.47 12.78 17.14
C HIS A 116 -2.94 13.23 17.17
N ASP A 117 -3.60 13.03 18.30
CA ASP A 117 -4.94 13.56 18.54
C ASP A 117 -4.92 15.04 18.91
N LEU A 118 -6.05 15.69 18.70
CA LEU A 118 -6.30 17.07 19.04
C LEU A 118 -7.63 17.13 19.80
N PRO A 119 -7.91 18.25 20.50
CA PRO A 119 -9.19 18.42 21.18
C PRO A 119 -10.37 18.13 20.26
N TYR A 120 -11.45 17.63 20.84
CA TYR A 120 -12.67 17.26 20.10
C TYR A 120 -12.45 16.14 19.07
N GLU A 121 -11.59 15.17 19.32
CA GLU A 121 -11.41 13.99 18.44
C GLU A 121 -11.05 14.35 16.99
N PHE A 122 -10.27 15.42 16.85
CA PHE A 122 -9.51 15.65 15.65
C PHE A 122 -8.22 14.84 15.72
N TYR A 123 -7.72 14.39 14.58
CA TYR A 123 -6.46 13.66 14.49
C TYR A 123 -5.68 14.20 13.31
N ILE A 124 -4.41 14.50 13.52
CA ILE A 124 -3.46 14.83 12.46
C ILE A 124 -2.52 13.65 12.26
N GLY A 125 -2.12 13.42 11.01
CA GLY A 125 -1.16 12.39 10.67
C GLY A 125 -0.18 12.86 9.62
N PHE A 126 1.02 12.31 9.69
CA PHE A 126 2.06 12.45 8.68
C PHE A 126 2.64 11.07 8.40
N GLY A 127 2.65 10.66 7.14
CA GLY A 127 3.27 9.42 6.69
C GLY A 127 4.36 9.72 5.68
N SER A 128 5.44 8.95 5.65
CA SER A 128 6.38 8.98 4.54
C SER A 128 6.93 7.59 4.24
N GLN A 129 7.21 7.34 2.98
CA GLN A 129 7.84 6.10 2.52
C GLN A 129 8.93 6.45 1.53
N TYR A 130 10.08 5.79 1.62
CA TYR A 130 11.13 5.84 0.61
C TYR A 130 11.55 4.41 0.28
N SER A 131 11.58 4.07 -1.00
CA SER A 131 12.09 2.79 -1.51
C SER A 131 13.06 3.04 -2.66
N ALA A 132 14.17 2.31 -2.69
CA ALA A 132 15.11 2.32 -3.80
C ALA A 132 15.64 0.91 -4.08
N SER A 133 16.01 0.66 -5.33
CA SER A 133 16.63 -0.59 -5.78
C SER A 133 17.88 -0.31 -6.61
N ASP A 134 18.84 -1.23 -6.53
CA ASP A 134 20.05 -1.24 -7.36
C ASP A 134 19.85 -1.88 -8.75
N ALA A 135 18.61 -2.29 -9.07
CA ALA A 135 18.24 -2.85 -10.36
C ALA A 135 18.79 -2.00 -11.51
N LYS A 136 19.33 -2.67 -12.52
CA LYS A 136 19.90 -2.05 -13.72
C LYS A 136 18.94 -2.21 -14.89
N VAL A 137 18.94 -1.21 -15.78
CA VAL A 137 18.24 -1.31 -17.06
C VAL A 137 18.91 -2.42 -17.86
N ASN A 138 18.20 -3.52 -18.07
CA ASN A 138 18.67 -4.58 -18.95
C ASN A 138 17.80 -4.59 -20.20
N PHE A 139 18.41 -4.29 -21.36
CA PHE A 139 17.68 -4.25 -22.64
C PHE A 139 17.29 -5.65 -23.14
N GLU A 140 17.94 -6.70 -22.62
CA GLU A 140 17.65 -8.10 -22.95
C GLU A 140 16.56 -8.73 -22.06
N ASP A 141 16.30 -8.15 -20.88
CA ASP A 141 15.21 -8.58 -19.97
C ASP A 141 14.48 -7.34 -19.43
N PRO A 142 13.65 -6.69 -20.27
CA PRO A 142 13.23 -5.34 -19.99
C PRO A 142 12.11 -5.20 -18.94
N TYR A 143 11.60 -6.28 -18.31
CA TYR A 143 10.40 -6.15 -17.46
C TYR A 143 10.37 -6.95 -16.16
N ASP A 144 9.88 -6.23 -15.14
CA ASP A 144 9.53 -6.64 -13.79
C ASP A 144 10.59 -6.52 -12.70
N ARG A 145 11.69 -5.79 -12.88
CA ARG A 145 12.74 -5.60 -11.85
C ARG A 145 12.70 -4.23 -11.17
N GLY A 146 13.03 -4.18 -9.88
CA GLY A 146 13.03 -2.95 -9.07
C GLY A 146 11.86 -2.87 -8.09
N ILE A 147 11.47 -1.64 -7.74
CA ILE A 147 10.41 -1.37 -6.79
C ILE A 147 9.05 -1.42 -7.48
N LYS A 148 8.13 -2.23 -6.95
CA LYS A 148 6.76 -2.33 -7.49
C LYS A 148 5.95 -1.09 -7.11
N LEU A 149 5.30 -0.48 -8.09
CA LEU A 149 4.32 0.58 -7.95
C LEU A 149 2.96 0.05 -8.45
N THR A 150 1.96 0.03 -7.57
CA THR A 150 0.67 -0.65 -7.81
C THR A 150 -0.51 0.17 -7.27
N ALA A 151 -1.70 -0.03 -7.85
CA ALA A 151 -2.93 0.59 -7.37
C ALA A 151 -3.42 0.01 -6.03
N TYR A 152 -3.11 -1.26 -5.77
CA TYR A 152 -3.60 -1.97 -4.59
C TYR A 152 -2.50 -2.76 -3.90
N GLN A 153 -2.61 -2.84 -2.57
CA GLN A 153 -1.82 -3.76 -1.77
C GLN A 153 -2.57 -5.07 -1.60
N ASN A 154 -1.85 -6.18 -1.74
CA ASN A 154 -2.39 -7.48 -1.42
C ASN A 154 -2.39 -7.68 0.11
N LEU A 155 -3.54 -8.04 0.68
CA LEU A 155 -3.72 -8.18 2.13
C LEU A 155 -2.91 -9.33 2.73
N PHE A 156 -2.60 -10.36 1.94
CA PHE A 156 -1.86 -11.53 2.39
C PHE A 156 -0.35 -11.39 2.17
N ILE A 157 0.06 -10.42 1.36
CA ILE A 157 1.41 -10.31 0.84
C ILE A 157 1.92 -8.91 1.15
N ARG A 158 2.79 -8.82 2.17
CA ARG A 158 3.43 -7.57 2.58
C ARG A 158 4.89 -7.57 2.15
N ASP A 159 5.13 -7.21 0.90
CA ASP A 159 6.45 -6.70 0.52
C ASP A 159 6.53 -5.21 0.93
N PRO A 160 7.43 -4.85 1.86
CA PRO A 160 7.55 -3.47 2.36
C PRO A 160 8.09 -2.50 1.31
N SER A 161 8.75 -3.00 0.26
CA SER A 161 9.34 -2.16 -0.77
C SER A 161 8.29 -1.58 -1.72
N THR A 162 7.13 -2.24 -1.85
CA THR A 162 6.05 -1.83 -2.76
C THR A 162 5.47 -0.47 -2.37
N ILE A 163 5.32 0.41 -3.36
CA ILE A 163 4.64 1.71 -3.24
C ILE A 163 3.23 1.60 -3.79
N ILE A 164 2.25 2.15 -3.06
CA ILE A 164 0.84 2.10 -3.44
C ILE A 164 0.38 3.47 -3.90
N MET A 165 -0.12 3.54 -5.12
CA MET A 165 -0.71 4.72 -5.74
C MET A 165 -2.05 4.32 -6.35
N PRO A 166 -3.17 4.50 -5.62
CA PRO A 166 -4.48 4.01 -6.04
C PRO A 166 -4.93 4.38 -7.45
N VAL A 167 -4.53 5.57 -7.92
CA VAL A 167 -4.96 6.15 -9.20
C VAL A 167 -4.02 5.79 -10.36
N ILE A 168 -3.10 4.84 -10.18
CA ILE A 168 -2.21 4.44 -11.27
C ILE A 168 -2.91 3.48 -12.25
N ASP A 169 -2.80 3.78 -13.54
CA ASP A 169 -3.41 2.99 -14.62
C ASP A 169 -2.96 1.51 -14.59
N GLU A 170 -1.65 1.27 -14.47
CA GLU A 170 -1.06 -0.05 -14.55
C GLU A 170 0.05 -0.23 -13.50
N THR A 171 0.20 -1.48 -13.05
CA THR A 171 1.31 -1.85 -12.17
C THR A 171 2.61 -1.75 -12.96
N ARG A 172 3.61 -1.04 -12.41
CA ARG A 172 4.92 -0.86 -13.05
C ARG A 172 6.05 -0.94 -12.03
N TYR A 173 7.27 -1.04 -12.53
CA TYR A 173 8.46 -1.12 -11.72
C TYR A 173 9.33 0.12 -11.90
N ILE A 174 9.82 0.65 -10.77
CA ILE A 174 10.56 1.90 -10.69
C ILE A 174 11.89 1.69 -9.98
N LYS A 175 12.84 2.58 -10.21
CA LYS A 175 14.16 2.49 -9.58
C LYS A 175 14.13 2.97 -8.14
N LYS A 176 13.47 4.11 -7.93
CA LYS A 176 13.26 4.69 -6.60
C LYS A 176 11.96 5.48 -6.56
N GLY A 177 11.38 5.56 -5.38
CA GLY A 177 10.20 6.36 -5.13
C GLY A 177 10.15 6.86 -3.69
N ALA A 178 9.68 8.09 -3.52
CA ALA A 178 9.36 8.69 -2.24
C ALA A 178 7.88 9.07 -2.21
N VAL A 179 7.24 8.86 -1.07
CA VAL A 179 5.86 9.27 -0.79
C VAL A 179 5.84 10.06 0.50
N ALA A 180 5.08 11.15 0.53
CA ALA A 180 4.75 11.88 1.74
C ALA A 180 3.23 12.06 1.81
N GLU A 181 2.63 11.74 2.95
CA GLU A 181 1.20 11.88 3.24
C GLU A 181 1.02 12.85 4.40
N ALA A 182 0.10 13.80 4.26
CA ALA A 182 -0.48 14.54 5.37
C ALA A 182 -1.96 14.18 5.48
N SER A 183 -2.45 13.97 6.71
CA SER A 183 -3.85 13.63 6.94
C SER A 183 -4.47 14.41 8.09
N LEU A 184 -5.76 14.72 7.94
CA LEU A 184 -6.61 15.30 8.97
C LEU A 184 -7.87 14.45 9.06
N LYS A 185 -8.22 14.01 10.26
CA LYS A 185 -9.40 13.18 10.53
C LYS A 185 -10.23 13.84 11.62
N LYS A 186 -11.54 13.68 11.52
CA LYS A 186 -12.51 14.11 12.53
C LYS A 186 -13.44 12.95 12.82
N VAL A 187 -13.52 12.56 14.09
CA VAL A 187 -14.46 11.54 14.56
C VAL A 187 -15.73 12.22 15.09
N PHE A 188 -16.86 11.58 14.81
CA PHE A 188 -18.17 11.91 15.33
C PHE A 188 -18.70 10.69 16.09
N ASN A 189 -18.66 10.76 17.40
CA ASN A 189 -19.26 9.74 18.26
C ASN A 189 -20.77 9.94 18.37
N GLY A 190 -21.52 9.37 17.43
CA GLY A 190 -22.97 9.27 17.48
C GLY A 190 -23.39 7.81 17.36
N SER A 191 -24.12 7.28 18.35
CA SER A 191 -24.66 5.93 18.29
C SER A 191 -26.15 5.95 17.93
N LEU A 192 -26.52 5.31 16.82
CA LEU A 192 -27.91 5.05 16.45
C LEU A 192 -28.15 3.54 16.46
N TYR A 193 -28.95 3.08 17.42
CA TYR A 193 -29.34 1.69 17.53
C TYR A 193 -30.70 1.45 16.91
N PHE A 194 -30.77 0.51 15.99
CA PHE A 194 -32.01 0.08 15.38
C PHE A 194 -32.38 -1.31 15.94
N PHE A 195 -33.59 -1.45 16.46
CA PHE A 195 -34.10 -2.73 16.98
C PHE A 195 -34.93 -3.48 15.93
N THR A 196 -35.45 -2.77 14.93
CA THR A 196 -36.20 -3.33 13.80
C THR A 196 -35.29 -3.72 12.63
N PHE A 197 -34.19 -2.99 12.46
CA PHE A 197 -33.19 -3.26 11.43
C PHE A 197 -31.91 -3.81 12.07
N PRO A 198 -31.28 -4.85 11.50
CA PRO A 198 -30.16 -5.55 12.12
C PRO A 198 -28.83 -4.79 11.99
N VAL A 199 -28.84 -3.48 11.79
CA VAL A 199 -27.65 -2.66 11.58
C VAL A 199 -27.76 -1.43 12.46
N SER A 200 -26.78 -1.21 13.31
CA SER A 200 -26.68 -0.03 14.18
C SER A 200 -25.40 0.74 13.88
N LEU A 201 -25.45 2.06 13.98
CA LEU A 201 -24.29 2.93 13.83
C LEU A 201 -23.67 3.20 15.20
N ARG A 202 -22.34 3.04 15.33
CA ARG A 202 -21.63 3.36 16.58
C ARG A 202 -20.91 4.70 16.53
N ARG A 203 -20.25 4.99 15.42
CA ARG A 203 -19.43 6.18 15.20
C ARG A 203 -19.14 6.36 13.72
N GLU A 204 -18.82 7.58 13.36
CA GLU A 204 -18.41 7.96 12.01
C GLU A 204 -17.13 8.77 12.07
N ALA A 205 -16.36 8.75 10.99
CA ALA A 205 -15.22 9.63 10.84
C ALA A 205 -15.16 10.18 9.41
N PHE A 206 -14.80 11.45 9.30
CA PHE A 206 -14.44 12.07 8.04
C PHE A 206 -12.93 12.27 8.03
N TYR A 207 -12.29 12.09 6.87
CA TYR A 207 -10.88 12.38 6.72
C TYR A 207 -10.52 12.95 5.37
N LEU A 208 -9.48 13.78 5.39
CA LEU A 208 -8.79 14.32 4.25
C LEU A 208 -7.35 13.80 4.29
N LYS A 209 -6.84 13.33 3.15
CA LYS A 209 -5.43 13.02 2.96
C LYS A 209 -4.92 13.76 1.74
N TYR A 210 -3.67 14.18 1.81
CA TYR A 210 -2.92 14.69 0.68
C TYR A 210 -1.63 13.88 0.59
N ARG A 211 -1.36 13.33 -0.60
CA ARG A 211 -0.16 12.55 -0.88
C ARG A 211 0.63 13.19 -2.01
N TYR A 212 1.92 13.28 -1.77
CA TYR A 212 2.93 13.69 -2.73
C TYR A 212 3.77 12.48 -3.08
N TYR A 213 3.96 12.25 -4.38
CA TYR A 213 4.78 11.18 -4.89
C TYR A 213 5.92 11.76 -5.72
N ASP A 214 7.13 11.30 -5.47
CA ASP A 214 8.32 11.58 -6.26
C ASP A 214 8.89 10.24 -6.74
N ILE A 215 8.70 9.94 -8.03
CA ILE A 215 8.98 8.64 -8.62
C ILE A 215 10.04 8.81 -9.71
N GLU A 216 11.13 8.06 -9.62
CA GLU A 216 12.14 8.00 -10.68
C GLU A 216 12.08 6.66 -11.41
N ASP A 217 11.75 6.76 -12.69
CA ASP A 217 11.80 5.64 -13.62
C ASP A 217 13.26 5.32 -13.98
N PHE A 218 13.51 4.12 -14.49
CA PHE A 218 14.83 3.67 -14.94
C PHE A 218 15.47 4.56 -16.04
N ASN A 219 14.66 5.31 -16.77
CA ASN A 219 15.10 6.19 -17.86
C ASN A 219 15.45 7.60 -17.37
N THR A 220 15.77 7.76 -16.09
CA THR A 220 16.16 9.03 -15.44
C THR A 220 15.11 10.15 -15.50
N LYS A 221 13.86 9.82 -15.86
CA LYS A 221 12.73 10.76 -15.77
C LYS A 221 12.11 10.65 -14.38
N THR A 222 12.22 11.72 -13.62
CA THR A 222 11.48 11.91 -12.38
C THR A 222 10.08 12.41 -12.71
N ARG A 223 9.07 11.80 -12.08
CA ARG A 223 7.66 12.17 -12.19
C ARG A 223 7.12 12.48 -10.82
N ILE A 224 6.43 13.61 -10.73
CA ILE A 224 5.80 14.08 -9.50
C ILE A 224 4.29 13.90 -9.65
N TYR A 225 3.63 13.38 -8.63
CA TYR A 225 2.18 13.24 -8.59
C TYR A 225 1.62 13.80 -7.29
N HIS A 226 0.43 14.39 -7.40
CA HIS A 226 -0.33 14.93 -6.29
C HIS A 226 -1.67 14.23 -6.19
N GLU A 227 -1.95 13.63 -5.04
CA GLU A 227 -3.20 12.90 -4.81
C GLU A 227 -3.92 13.49 -3.60
N GLN A 228 -5.21 13.77 -3.76
CA GLN A 228 -6.10 14.18 -2.70
C GLN A 228 -7.12 13.08 -2.44
N THR A 229 -7.30 12.69 -1.19
CA THR A 229 -8.32 11.71 -0.80
C THR A 229 -9.29 12.34 0.18
N LEU A 230 -10.57 12.28 -0.13
CA LEU A 230 -11.67 12.53 0.77
C LEU A 230 -12.29 11.21 1.16
N GLY A 231 -12.43 10.94 2.45
CA GLY A 231 -12.96 9.68 2.91
C GLY A 231 -13.93 9.81 4.07
N LEU A 232 -14.83 8.84 4.12
CA LEU A 232 -15.79 8.62 5.19
C LEU A 232 -15.59 7.20 5.71
N MET A 233 -15.51 7.05 7.02
CA MET A 233 -15.54 5.77 7.71
C MET A 233 -16.78 5.70 8.59
N ALA A 234 -17.47 4.58 8.58
CA ALA A 234 -18.59 4.30 9.47
C ALA A 234 -18.34 2.97 10.17
N ASP A 235 -18.50 2.96 11.48
CA ASP A 235 -18.34 1.76 12.29
C ASP A 235 -19.73 1.25 12.68
N LEU A 236 -20.21 0.28 11.91
CA LEU A 236 -21.52 -0.31 12.08
C LEU A 236 -21.46 -1.55 12.96
N LEU A 237 -22.60 -1.92 13.54
CA LEU A 237 -22.79 -3.15 14.29
C LEU A 237 -23.91 -3.96 13.64
N TRP A 238 -23.56 -5.09 13.06
CA TRP A 238 -24.52 -6.08 12.61
C TRP A 238 -25.08 -6.86 13.80
N MET A 239 -26.40 -6.95 13.87
CA MET A 239 -27.16 -7.53 14.97
C MET A 239 -26.72 -7.01 16.35
N ASN A 240 -26.30 -5.75 16.42
CA ASN A 240 -25.79 -5.12 17.64
C ASN A 240 -24.57 -5.81 18.29
N LYS A 241 -23.87 -6.70 17.56
CA LYS A 241 -22.78 -7.51 18.10
C LYS A 241 -21.53 -7.52 17.22
N LEU A 242 -21.69 -7.69 15.92
CA LEU A 242 -20.56 -7.87 15.01
C LEU A 242 -20.16 -6.52 14.42
N PRO A 243 -18.94 -6.02 14.67
CA PRO A 243 -18.47 -4.79 14.04
C PRO A 243 -18.32 -4.99 12.53
N LEU A 244 -18.95 -4.11 11.77
CA LEU A 244 -18.85 -3.97 10.32
C LEU A 244 -18.35 -2.57 10.01
N PRO A 245 -17.03 -2.33 10.09
CA PRO A 245 -16.48 -1.07 9.66
C PRO A 245 -16.57 -0.97 8.13
N LEU A 246 -17.05 0.17 7.66
CA LEU A 246 -17.21 0.54 6.27
C LEU A 246 -16.38 1.79 5.98
N GLY A 247 -15.87 1.90 4.76
CA GLY A 247 -15.28 3.14 4.30
C GLY A 247 -15.48 3.38 2.83
N LEU A 248 -15.61 4.66 2.52
CA LEU A 248 -15.81 5.22 1.21
C LEU A 248 -14.74 6.27 1.00
N GLU A 249 -14.03 6.19 -0.11
CA GLU A 249 -13.01 7.14 -0.49
C GLU A 249 -13.27 7.63 -1.90
N TYR A 250 -13.14 8.94 -2.05
CA TYR A 250 -12.99 9.62 -3.32
C TYR A 250 -11.56 10.12 -3.42
N ILE A 251 -10.85 9.66 -4.45
CA ILE A 251 -9.44 9.93 -4.68
C ILE A 251 -9.34 10.71 -5.98
N HIS A 252 -8.58 11.80 -5.96
CA HIS A 252 -8.39 12.68 -7.09
C HIS A 252 -6.91 12.96 -7.34
N ASN A 253 -6.46 12.83 -8.59
CA ASN A 253 -5.06 13.04 -8.99
C ASN A 253 -4.96 13.60 -10.41
N ASP A 254 -4.57 14.87 -10.52
CA ASP A 254 -4.47 15.63 -11.79
C ASP A 254 -3.35 15.12 -12.72
N ASN A 255 -2.45 14.27 -12.21
CA ASN A 255 -1.25 13.83 -12.94
C ASN A 255 -1.40 12.41 -13.51
N THR A 256 -2.61 11.85 -13.51
CA THR A 256 -2.93 10.49 -13.96
C THR A 256 -4.02 10.50 -15.03
N LYS A 257 -4.14 9.44 -15.85
CA LYS A 257 -5.19 9.40 -16.88
C LYS A 257 -6.59 9.26 -16.29
N GLU A 258 -6.73 8.51 -15.21
CA GLU A 258 -7.97 8.37 -14.46
C GLU A 258 -8.00 9.36 -13.29
N GLU A 259 -8.25 10.64 -13.55
CA GLU A 259 -8.17 11.69 -12.51
C GLU A 259 -9.09 11.48 -11.29
N HIS A 260 -10.09 10.61 -11.40
CA HIS A 260 -11.09 10.34 -10.35
C HIS A 260 -11.21 8.84 -10.08
N HIS A 261 -11.07 8.44 -8.82
CA HIS A 261 -11.20 7.06 -8.39
C HIS A 261 -12.05 6.93 -7.13
N PHE A 262 -13.01 6.01 -7.15
CA PHE A 262 -13.89 5.71 -6.01
C PHE A 262 -13.55 4.35 -5.43
N ARG A 263 -13.26 4.31 -4.13
CA ARG A 263 -12.94 3.08 -3.40
C ARG A 263 -13.96 2.83 -2.29
N PHE A 264 -14.41 1.60 -2.21
CA PHE A 264 -15.27 1.11 -1.15
C PHE A 264 -14.61 -0.08 -0.45
N THR A 265 -14.62 -0.04 0.88
CA THR A 265 -13.96 -1.05 1.71
C THR A 265 -14.92 -1.54 2.80
N ILE A 266 -14.95 -2.85 3.01
CA ILE A 266 -15.68 -3.50 4.11
C ILE A 266 -14.68 -4.32 4.93
N GLY A 267 -14.74 -4.22 6.26
CA GLY A 267 -14.01 -5.11 7.17
C GLY A 267 -12.77 -4.48 7.80
N LEU A 268 -11.92 -5.30 8.42
CA LEU A 268 -10.86 -4.87 9.36
C LEU A 268 -9.71 -4.02 8.75
N ALA A 269 -9.79 -3.63 7.48
CA ALA A 269 -8.76 -2.87 6.78
C ALA A 269 -9.17 -1.41 6.62
N PHE A 270 -8.76 -0.56 7.57
CA PHE A 270 -8.78 0.91 7.50
C PHE A 270 -7.50 1.49 8.06
#